data_AF-A0A1G3BDX2-F1
#
_entry.id   AF-A0A1G3BDX2-F1
#
_cell.length_a   1.000
_cell.length_b   1.000
_cell.length_c   1.000
_cell.angle_alpha   90.00
_cell.angle_beta   90.00
_cell.angle_gamma   90.00
#
_symmetry.space_group_name_H-M   'P 1'
#
loop_
_entity.id
_entity.type
_entity.pdbx_description
1 polymer ?
#
loop_
_entity_poly.entity_id
_entity_poly.type
_entity_poly.pdbx_seq_one_letter_code
_entity_poly.pdbx_strand_id
1 'polypeptide(L)'
;MGRWKQRFEDLVPRVIADFLYDVVKYGILSGFLATLLEYLKKPFPLLEGLPTKVIVPGFALLAISIFLFKRLWILNKSRVELLNNSGLFYFRKNAREEDRSKNIELLLEKIGSAKGIEMIGATGYNTFARCDPGGEKAILREAFEKYVTGEIKILLLNPNAEQTRIRARALEVAIDKYQREIFESIEFLKELKNKGKSVALKLYSQRPIWKMIILDDFLWLQYYDPRFHVERMPVYGINRKKDGSNLFDPLYEVFKKNWNHDYNPTYDFAADELVFPRGEAGESSRREKLRG
;
A
#
# COMPACT_ATOMS: atom_id res chain seq x y z
N MET A 1 -12.80 2.89 -32.30
CA MET A 1 -12.65 4.36 -32.40
C MET A 1 -13.87 5.16 -31.88
N GLY A 2 -15.11 4.66 -31.97
CA GLY A 2 -16.33 5.42 -31.60
C GLY A 2 -16.53 5.76 -30.10
N ARG A 3 -16.04 4.93 -29.17
CA ARG A 3 -16.26 5.13 -27.72
C ARG A 3 -15.49 6.31 -27.11
N TRP A 4 -14.39 6.72 -27.75
CA TRP A 4 -13.62 7.92 -27.35
C TRP A 4 -14.25 9.20 -27.87
N LYS A 5 -14.83 9.15 -29.09
CA LYS A 5 -15.53 10.28 -29.72
C LYS A 5 -16.80 10.66 -28.93
N GLN A 6 -17.59 9.67 -28.53
CA GLN A 6 -18.82 9.87 -27.75
C GLN A 6 -18.53 10.42 -26.34
N ARG A 7 -17.48 9.92 -25.67
CA ARG A 7 -17.03 10.48 -24.38
C ARG A 7 -16.50 11.91 -24.50
N PHE A 8 -15.93 12.28 -25.65
CA PHE A 8 -15.46 13.63 -25.93
C PHE A 8 -16.64 14.57 -26.21
N GLU A 9 -17.61 14.11 -27.02
CA GLU A 9 -18.86 14.83 -27.32
C GLU A 9 -19.74 15.05 -26.08
N ASP A 10 -19.69 14.17 -25.08
CA ASP A 10 -20.38 14.37 -23.80
C ASP A 10 -19.60 15.24 -22.80
N LEU A 11 -18.26 15.25 -22.89
CA LEU A 11 -17.41 16.06 -22.01
C LEU A 11 -17.43 17.53 -22.41
N VAL A 12 -17.41 17.82 -23.71
CA VAL A 12 -17.28 19.19 -24.24
C VAL A 12 -18.43 20.09 -23.76
N PRO A 13 -19.72 19.70 -23.83
CA PRO A 13 -20.83 20.52 -23.33
C PRO A 13 -20.78 20.72 -21.81
N ARG A 14 -20.36 19.71 -21.04
CA ARG A 14 -20.23 19.83 -19.56
C ARG A 14 -19.10 20.76 -19.17
N VAL A 15 -17.95 20.66 -19.84
CA VAL A 15 -16.80 21.54 -19.61
C VAL A 15 -17.14 22.98 -20.01
N ILE A 16 -17.88 23.18 -21.11
CA ILE A 16 -18.37 24.49 -21.55
C ILE A 16 -19.41 25.05 -20.57
N ALA A 17 -20.35 24.23 -20.10
CA ALA A 17 -21.38 24.65 -19.15
C ALA A 17 -20.79 25.03 -17.79
N ASP A 18 -19.83 24.25 -17.27
CA ASP A 18 -19.10 24.58 -16.04
C ASP A 18 -18.26 25.86 -16.22
N PHE A 19 -17.61 26.02 -17.38
CA PHE A 19 -16.85 27.23 -17.70
C PHE A 19 -17.76 28.47 -17.74
N LEU A 20 -18.92 28.37 -18.39
CA LEU A 20 -19.91 29.45 -18.43
C LEU A 20 -20.47 29.74 -17.04
N TYR A 21 -20.73 28.72 -16.23
CA TYR A 21 -21.20 28.87 -14.85
C TYR A 21 -20.17 29.60 -13.98
N ASP A 22 -18.89 29.22 -14.05
CA ASP A 22 -17.83 29.90 -13.31
C ASP A 22 -17.56 31.32 -13.84
N VAL A 23 -17.65 31.53 -15.15
CA VAL A 23 -17.56 32.86 -15.78
C VAL A 23 -18.66 33.79 -15.28
N VAL A 24 -19.90 33.30 -15.18
CA VAL A 24 -21.05 34.05 -14.70
C VAL A 24 -20.98 34.26 -13.18
N LYS A 25 -20.66 33.19 -12.42
CA LYS A 25 -20.61 33.22 -10.95
C LYS A 25 -19.53 34.12 -10.40
N TYR A 26 -18.37 34.18 -11.05
CA TYR A 26 -17.23 34.97 -10.58
C TYR A 26 -17.07 36.30 -11.34
N GLY A 27 -17.94 36.61 -12.31
CA GLY A 27 -17.88 37.85 -13.09
C GLY A 27 -16.56 38.04 -13.86
N ILE A 28 -15.78 36.97 -14.04
CA ILE A 28 -14.38 37.04 -14.44
C ILE A 28 -14.25 37.53 -15.87
N LEU A 29 -15.19 37.21 -16.78
CA LEU A 29 -15.07 37.61 -18.17
C LEU A 29 -15.54 39.05 -18.44
N SER A 30 -16.53 39.60 -17.74
CA SER A 30 -17.00 40.97 -18.04
C SER A 30 -15.99 42.02 -17.59
N GLY A 31 -15.43 41.87 -16.39
CA GLY A 31 -14.36 42.73 -15.88
C GLY A 31 -13.05 42.52 -16.65
N PHE A 32 -12.58 41.26 -16.79
CA PHE A 32 -11.33 40.99 -17.50
C PHE A 32 -11.39 41.36 -18.97
N LEU A 33 -12.51 41.11 -19.68
CA LEU A 33 -12.63 41.48 -21.09
C LEU A 33 -12.69 43.00 -21.27
N ALA A 34 -13.39 43.73 -20.38
CA ALA A 34 -13.39 45.19 -20.40
C ALA A 34 -12.01 45.77 -20.13
N THR A 35 -11.32 45.28 -19.08
CA THR A 35 -9.96 45.72 -18.74
C THR A 35 -8.94 45.30 -19.79
N LEU A 36 -9.05 44.11 -20.38
CA LEU A 36 -8.20 43.63 -21.46
C LEU A 36 -8.43 44.43 -22.75
N LEU A 37 -9.67 44.77 -23.09
CA LEU A 37 -9.99 45.66 -24.22
C LEU A 37 -9.43 47.07 -24.00
N GLU A 38 -9.44 47.56 -22.75
CA GLU A 38 -8.84 48.85 -22.39
C GLU A 38 -7.30 48.80 -22.38
N TYR A 39 -6.72 47.66 -22.02
CA TYR A 39 -5.27 47.41 -22.04
C TYR A 39 -4.74 47.20 -23.46
N LEU A 40 -5.51 46.55 -24.34
CA LEU A 40 -5.22 46.38 -25.78
C LEU A 40 -5.35 47.69 -26.57
N LYS A 41 -6.04 48.70 -26.02
CA LYS A 41 -6.07 50.07 -26.57
C LYS A 41 -4.79 50.86 -26.27
N LYS A 42 -3.95 50.42 -25.32
CA LYS A 42 -2.65 51.04 -25.05
C LYS A 42 -1.61 50.48 -26.02
N PRO A 43 -0.75 51.33 -26.64
CA PRO A 43 0.24 50.85 -27.59
C PRO A 43 1.25 49.97 -26.85
N PHE A 44 1.22 48.67 -27.15
CA PHE A 44 2.23 47.72 -26.73
C PHE A 44 3.29 47.66 -27.83
N PRO A 45 4.52 48.18 -27.60
CA PRO A 45 5.56 48.23 -28.63
C PRO A 45 6.01 46.84 -29.12
N LEU A 46 5.65 45.77 -28.40
CA LEU A 46 5.95 44.37 -28.79
C LEU A 46 4.91 43.74 -29.74
N LEU A 47 3.74 44.38 -29.93
CA LEU A 47 2.61 43.85 -30.73
C LEU A 47 2.31 44.72 -31.96
N GLU A 48 3.04 45.82 -32.15
CA GLU A 48 2.93 46.71 -33.31
C GLU A 48 3.34 45.94 -34.57
N GLY A 49 2.36 45.65 -35.44
CA GLY A 49 2.54 44.95 -36.72
C GLY A 49 1.85 43.59 -36.83
N LEU A 50 1.31 43.03 -35.74
CA LEU A 50 0.56 41.78 -35.78
C LEU A 50 -0.94 42.03 -36.04
N PRO A 51 -1.59 41.29 -36.96
CA PRO A 51 -3.02 41.46 -37.21
C PRO A 51 -3.82 41.06 -35.97
N THR A 52 -4.78 41.89 -35.57
CA THR A 52 -5.70 41.67 -34.44
C THR A 52 -6.40 40.31 -34.49
N LYS A 53 -6.60 39.76 -35.69
CA LYS A 53 -7.13 38.40 -35.93
C LYS A 53 -6.25 37.26 -35.38
N VAL A 54 -4.99 37.51 -35.04
CA VAL A 54 -4.04 36.53 -34.48
C VAL A 54 -3.82 36.76 -32.98
N ILE A 55 -3.81 38.03 -32.55
CA ILE A 55 -3.58 38.40 -31.16
C ILE A 55 -4.72 37.89 -30.26
N VAL A 56 -5.98 38.16 -30.63
CA VAL A 56 -7.16 37.79 -29.84
C VAL A 56 -7.28 36.27 -29.62
N PRO A 57 -7.20 35.40 -30.64
CA PRO A 57 -7.25 33.96 -30.42
C PRO A 57 -6.04 33.43 -29.66
N GLY A 58 -4.85 34.04 -29.80
CA GLY A 58 -3.67 33.69 -29.01
C GLY A 58 -3.88 33.90 -27.51
N PHE A 59 -4.41 35.06 -27.11
CA PHE A 59 -4.76 35.33 -25.71
C PHE A 59 -5.88 34.43 -25.20
N ALA A 60 -6.89 34.13 -26.02
CA ALA A 60 -7.95 33.21 -25.66
C ALA A 60 -7.41 31.80 -25.38
N LEU A 61 -6.53 31.28 -26.23
CA LEU A 61 -5.88 29.98 -26.04
C LEU A 61 -5.00 29.95 -24.78
N LEU A 62 -4.26 31.03 -24.51
CA LEU A 62 -3.46 31.17 -23.29
C LEU A 62 -4.35 31.16 -22.05
N ALA A 63 -5.46 31.91 -22.05
CA ALA A 63 -6.40 31.96 -20.94
C ALA A 63 -7.07 30.59 -20.69
N ILE A 64 -7.46 29.89 -21.76
CA ILE A 64 -7.99 28.52 -21.69
C ILE A 64 -6.93 27.56 -21.12
N SER A 65 -5.68 27.66 -21.57
CA SER A 65 -4.58 26.83 -21.06
C SER A 65 -4.32 27.04 -19.57
N ILE A 66 -4.27 28.31 -19.13
CA ILE A 66 -4.13 28.66 -17.71
C ILE A 66 -5.32 28.14 -16.89
N PHE A 67 -6.54 28.27 -17.41
CA PHE A 67 -7.74 27.76 -16.75
C PHE A 67 -7.71 26.23 -16.62
N LEU A 68 -7.37 25.52 -17.69
CA LEU A 68 -7.23 24.05 -17.68
C LEU A 68 -6.12 23.62 -16.72
N PHE A 69 -4.97 24.30 -16.72
CA PHE A 69 -3.88 24.02 -15.80
C PHE A 69 -4.28 24.23 -14.34
N LYS A 70 -4.93 25.36 -14.02
CA LYS A 70 -5.46 25.65 -12.68
C LYS A 70 -6.50 24.62 -12.24
N ARG A 71 -7.43 24.23 -13.12
CA ARG A 71 -8.45 23.22 -12.84
C ARG A 71 -7.81 21.86 -12.57
N LEU A 72 -6.87 21.43 -13.41
CA LEU A 72 -6.09 20.19 -13.20
C LEU A 72 -5.30 20.24 -11.91
N TRP A 73 -4.68 21.38 -11.58
CA TRP A 73 -3.95 21.59 -10.32
C TRP A 73 -4.86 21.45 -9.10
N ILE A 74 -6.02 22.12 -9.08
CA ILE A 74 -6.97 22.06 -7.95
C ILE A 74 -7.52 20.63 -7.78
N LEU A 75 -7.93 20.00 -8.87
CA LEU A 75 -8.45 18.63 -8.85
C LEU A 75 -7.40 17.64 -8.34
N ASN A 76 -6.15 17.74 -8.81
CA ASN A 76 -5.07 16.88 -8.34
C ASN A 76 -4.68 17.20 -6.89
N LYS A 77 -4.66 18.48 -6.49
CA LYS A 77 -4.38 18.88 -5.10
C LYS A 77 -5.37 18.24 -4.13
N SER A 78 -6.67 18.30 -4.42
CA SER A 78 -7.69 17.69 -3.56
C SER A 78 -7.52 16.17 -3.41
N ARG A 79 -7.14 15.46 -4.48
CA ARG A 79 -6.87 14.02 -4.44
C ARG A 79 -5.61 13.68 -3.65
N VAL A 80 -4.54 14.45 -3.86
CA VAL A 80 -3.28 14.30 -3.11
C VAL A 80 -3.48 14.62 -1.64
N GLU A 81 -4.29 15.63 -1.33
CA GLU A 81 -4.64 16.03 0.03
C GLU A 81 -5.47 14.96 0.74
N LEU A 82 -6.45 14.35 0.07
CA LEU A 82 -7.20 13.20 0.61
C LEU A 82 -6.28 12.01 0.92
N LEU A 83 -5.38 11.65 0.00
CA LEU A 83 -4.43 10.55 0.17
C LEU A 83 -3.46 10.84 1.32
N ASN A 84 -2.91 12.06 1.36
CA ASN A 84 -2.07 12.51 2.44
C ASN A 84 -2.84 12.47 3.77
N ASN A 85 -4.08 12.95 3.82
CA ASN A 85 -4.92 12.97 5.02
C ASN A 85 -5.40 11.59 5.47
N SER A 86 -5.23 10.54 4.67
CA SER A 86 -5.44 9.16 5.12
C SER A 86 -4.13 8.46 5.48
N GLY A 87 -2.99 9.15 5.37
CA GLY A 87 -1.65 8.55 5.50
C GLY A 87 -1.27 7.64 4.32
N LEU A 88 -2.12 7.53 3.29
CA LEU A 88 -1.86 6.69 2.13
C LEU A 88 -0.84 7.39 1.23
N PHE A 89 0.42 7.06 1.44
CA PHE A 89 1.55 7.63 0.71
C PHE A 89 1.79 6.89 -0.62
N TYR A 90 1.40 5.62 -0.68
CA TYR A 90 1.82 4.74 -1.75
C TYR A 90 0.72 3.76 -2.17
N PHE A 91 0.49 3.66 -3.48
CA PHE A 91 -0.34 2.63 -4.10
C PHE A 91 0.31 2.15 -5.39
N ARG A 92 0.52 0.84 -5.50
CA ARG A 92 1.00 0.24 -6.74
C ARG A 92 0.29 -1.07 -7.03
N LYS A 93 -0.15 -1.24 -8.28
CA LYS A 93 -0.63 -2.54 -8.76
C LYS A 93 0.54 -3.51 -8.78
N ASN A 94 0.36 -4.70 -8.24
CA ASN A 94 1.43 -5.70 -8.18
C ASN A 94 1.40 -6.66 -9.38
N ALA A 95 0.95 -6.17 -10.54
CA ALA A 95 0.64 -7.00 -11.71
C ALA A 95 1.84 -7.20 -12.66
N ARG A 96 2.79 -6.26 -12.68
CA ARG A 96 3.98 -6.28 -13.53
C ARG A 96 5.23 -6.54 -12.69
N GLU A 97 6.25 -7.12 -13.31
CA GLU A 97 7.52 -7.39 -12.64
C GLU A 97 8.21 -6.12 -12.15
N GLU A 98 8.34 -5.12 -13.01
CA GLU A 98 8.90 -3.80 -12.64
C GLU A 98 8.20 -3.16 -11.42
N ASP A 99 6.88 -3.35 -11.32
CA ASP A 99 6.12 -2.84 -10.17
C ASP A 99 6.45 -3.61 -8.89
N ARG A 100 6.72 -4.92 -8.98
CA ARG A 100 7.18 -5.76 -7.86
C ARG A 100 8.59 -5.38 -7.41
N SER A 101 9.49 -5.11 -8.35
CA SER A 101 10.87 -4.67 -8.06
C SER A 101 10.88 -3.38 -7.26
N LYS A 102 10.13 -2.37 -7.73
CA LYS A 102 9.99 -1.06 -7.06
C LYS A 102 9.32 -1.19 -5.69
N ASN A 103 8.36 -2.10 -5.58
CA ASN A 103 7.75 -2.44 -4.30
C ASN A 103 8.79 -2.98 -3.30
N ILE A 104 9.62 -3.93 -3.73
CA ILE A 104 10.65 -4.53 -2.89
C ILE A 104 11.71 -3.49 -2.50
N GLU A 105 12.15 -2.64 -3.42
CA GLU A 105 13.11 -1.57 -3.16
C GLU A 105 12.63 -0.63 -2.04
N LEU A 106 11.38 -0.17 -2.12
CA LEU A 106 10.78 0.66 -1.06
C LEU A 106 10.72 -0.08 0.27
N LEU A 107 10.35 -1.36 0.26
CA LEU A 107 10.30 -2.16 1.49
C LEU A 107 11.69 -2.34 2.11
N LEU A 108 12.73 -2.56 1.30
CA LEU A 108 14.12 -2.67 1.74
C LEU A 108 14.64 -1.37 2.34
N GLU A 109 14.35 -0.23 1.71
CA GLU A 109 14.67 1.10 2.24
C GLU A 109 14.07 1.27 3.64
N LYS A 110 12.79 0.91 3.80
CA LYS A 110 12.08 1.01 5.08
C LYS A 110 12.60 0.02 6.13
N ILE A 111 12.95 -1.21 5.75
CA ILE A 111 13.58 -2.17 6.67
C ILE A 111 14.94 -1.66 7.13
N GLY A 112 15.71 -1.01 6.25
CA GLY A 112 17.02 -0.46 6.55
C GLY A 112 17.03 0.60 7.66
N SER A 113 15.91 1.29 7.87
CA SER A 113 15.76 2.33 8.90
C SER A 113 14.88 1.91 10.09
N ALA A 114 14.22 0.75 10.01
CA ALA A 114 13.30 0.27 11.03
C ALA A 114 14.04 -0.26 12.27
N LYS A 115 13.55 0.09 13.45
CA LYS A 115 14.03 -0.48 14.71
C LYS A 115 13.50 -1.89 14.92
N GLY A 116 12.20 -2.10 14.68
CA GLY A 116 11.55 -3.40 14.83
C GLY A 116 10.67 -3.73 13.63
N ILE A 117 10.27 -5.00 13.55
CA ILE A 117 9.35 -5.47 12.51
C ILE A 117 8.21 -6.23 13.15
N GLU A 118 7.00 -5.85 12.79
CA GLU A 118 5.80 -6.59 13.15
C GLU A 118 5.08 -7.02 11.86
N MET A 119 4.69 -8.29 11.74
CA MET A 119 4.08 -8.79 10.51
C MET A 119 2.97 -9.80 10.77
N ILE A 120 1.92 -9.72 9.96
CA ILE A 120 0.93 -10.78 9.78
C ILE A 120 0.92 -11.26 8.33
N GLY A 121 0.97 -12.57 8.13
CA GLY A 121 0.95 -13.20 6.82
C GLY A 121 0.31 -14.58 6.85
N ALA A 122 -0.02 -15.14 5.68
CA ALA A 122 -0.52 -16.50 5.57
C ALA A 122 0.67 -17.47 5.65
N THR A 123 1.50 -17.53 4.59
CA THR A 123 2.68 -18.39 4.58
C THR A 123 3.94 -17.72 5.08
N GLY A 124 4.14 -16.42 4.79
CA GLY A 124 5.42 -15.74 5.02
C GLY A 124 6.49 -16.11 3.99
N TYR A 125 6.27 -17.14 3.17
CA TYR A 125 7.28 -17.74 2.28
C TYR A 125 7.93 -16.74 1.33
N ASN A 126 7.13 -15.99 0.60
CA ASN A 126 7.63 -14.98 -0.35
C ASN A 126 8.23 -13.73 0.34
N THR A 127 8.16 -13.63 1.67
CA THR A 127 8.79 -12.56 2.46
C THR A 127 10.07 -13.04 3.15
N PHE A 128 10.16 -14.33 3.51
CA PHE A 128 11.21 -14.86 4.37
C PHE A 128 12.06 -15.97 3.74
N ALA A 129 11.41 -16.97 3.15
CA ALA A 129 12.01 -18.28 2.93
C ALA A 129 12.32 -18.58 1.46
N ARG A 130 11.69 -17.87 0.53
CA ARG A 130 11.94 -18.06 -0.90
C ARG A 130 13.33 -17.53 -1.29
N CYS A 131 14.30 -18.44 -1.38
CA CYS A 131 15.64 -18.18 -1.88
C CYS A 131 15.78 -18.65 -3.34
N ASP A 132 15.40 -17.79 -4.29
CA ASP A 132 15.84 -17.95 -5.69
C ASP A 132 17.24 -17.30 -5.80
N PRO A 133 18.31 -18.03 -6.18
CA PRO A 133 19.66 -17.46 -6.28
C PRO A 133 19.70 -16.25 -7.21
N GLY A 134 20.18 -15.10 -6.71
CA GLY A 134 20.28 -13.85 -7.48
C GLY A 134 18.97 -13.10 -7.72
N GLY A 135 17.85 -13.56 -7.15
CA GLY A 135 16.54 -12.91 -7.28
C GLY A 135 16.31 -11.79 -6.24
N GLU A 136 15.39 -10.87 -6.56
CA GLU A 136 14.95 -9.74 -5.70
C GLU A 136 14.55 -10.13 -4.27
N LYS A 137 14.24 -11.41 -4.03
CA LYS A 137 13.60 -11.95 -2.83
C LYS A 137 14.57 -12.54 -1.81
N ALA A 138 15.78 -12.95 -2.24
CA ALA A 138 16.89 -13.23 -1.33
C ALA A 138 17.30 -11.96 -0.54
N ILE A 139 17.09 -10.79 -1.15
CA ILE A 139 17.43 -9.48 -0.59
C ILE A 139 16.60 -9.17 0.67
N LEU A 140 15.32 -9.58 0.73
CA LEU A 140 14.51 -9.37 1.94
C LEU A 140 15.04 -10.21 3.10
N ARG A 141 15.40 -11.48 2.86
CA ARG A 141 16.02 -12.34 3.87
C ARG A 141 17.29 -11.70 4.44
N GLU A 142 18.19 -11.25 3.56
CA GLU A 142 19.42 -10.54 3.95
C GLU A 142 19.13 -9.26 4.73
N ALA A 143 18.09 -8.52 4.34
CA ALA A 143 17.73 -7.28 5.01
C ALA A 143 17.27 -7.52 6.46
N PHE A 144 16.49 -8.58 6.70
CA PHE A 144 16.10 -8.99 8.05
C PHE A 144 17.31 -9.38 8.91
N GLU A 145 18.28 -10.08 8.32
CA GLU A 145 19.50 -10.47 9.03
C GLU A 145 20.39 -9.26 9.36
N LYS A 146 20.57 -8.35 8.40
CA LYS A 146 21.56 -7.28 8.48
C LYS A 146 21.05 -6.03 9.19
N TYR A 147 19.85 -5.56 8.87
CA TYR A 147 19.39 -4.23 9.27
C TYR A 147 18.51 -4.24 10.51
N VAL A 148 17.77 -5.32 10.76
CA VAL A 148 16.84 -5.36 11.88
C VAL A 148 17.59 -5.63 13.18
N THR A 149 17.51 -4.68 14.11
CA THR A 149 18.22 -4.72 15.39
C THR A 149 17.30 -4.91 16.59
N GLY A 150 16.04 -4.49 16.51
CA GLY A 150 15.04 -4.65 17.56
C GLY A 150 14.22 -5.93 17.44
N GLU A 151 13.00 -5.86 17.97
CA GLU A 151 12.10 -7.02 18.06
C GLU A 151 11.44 -7.35 16.71
N ILE A 152 11.36 -8.64 16.42
CA ILE A 152 10.72 -9.23 15.24
C ILE A 152 9.50 -10.03 15.72
N LYS A 153 8.29 -9.51 15.50
CA LYS A 153 7.02 -10.17 15.87
C LYS A 153 6.28 -10.64 14.64
N ILE A 154 6.18 -11.95 14.47
CA ILE A 154 5.58 -12.54 13.28
C ILE A 154 4.35 -13.37 13.64
N LEU A 155 3.26 -13.12 12.93
CA LEU A 155 2.02 -13.85 13.03
C LEU A 155 1.76 -14.60 11.71
N LEU A 156 1.87 -15.92 11.70
CA LEU A 156 1.66 -16.77 10.52
C LEU A 156 0.42 -17.66 10.64
N LEU A 157 -0.16 -18.06 9.52
CA LEU A 157 -1.27 -18.99 9.54
C LEU A 157 -0.77 -20.34 10.05
N ASN A 158 -1.50 -20.96 10.96
CA ASN A 158 -1.17 -22.27 11.50
C ASN A 158 -1.23 -23.32 10.35
N PRO A 159 -0.14 -24.03 10.04
CA PRO A 159 -0.12 -24.97 8.92
C PRO A 159 -1.14 -26.11 9.08
N ASN A 160 -1.54 -26.42 10.31
CA ASN A 160 -2.50 -27.49 10.62
C ASN A 160 -3.94 -26.99 10.81
N ALA A 161 -4.19 -25.68 10.68
CA ALA A 161 -5.54 -25.13 10.78
C ALA A 161 -6.37 -25.42 9.52
N GLU A 162 -7.69 -25.50 9.70
CA GLU A 162 -8.62 -25.75 8.60
C GLU A 162 -8.56 -24.66 7.52
N GLN A 163 -8.31 -23.41 7.92
CA GLN A 163 -8.19 -22.29 6.97
C GLN A 163 -6.98 -22.42 6.04
N THR A 164 -5.94 -23.16 6.44
CA THR A 164 -4.79 -23.49 5.59
C THR A 164 -5.22 -24.42 4.47
N ARG A 165 -5.99 -25.47 4.79
CA ARG A 165 -6.57 -26.41 3.82
C ARG A 165 -7.52 -25.73 2.84
N ILE A 166 -8.43 -24.91 3.36
CA ILE A 166 -9.37 -24.13 2.56
C ILE A 166 -8.61 -23.23 1.58
N ARG A 167 -7.56 -22.54 2.04
CA ARG A 167 -6.80 -21.62 1.21
C ARG A 167 -5.94 -22.33 0.16
N ALA A 168 -5.28 -23.44 0.52
CA ALA A 168 -4.53 -24.25 -0.44
C ALA A 168 -5.44 -24.72 -1.59
N ARG A 169 -6.63 -25.24 -1.25
CA ARG A 169 -7.65 -25.65 -2.22
C ARG A 169 -8.10 -24.50 -3.12
N ALA A 170 -8.39 -23.34 -2.54
CA ALA A 170 -8.88 -22.18 -3.30
C ALA A 170 -7.84 -21.61 -4.28
N LEU A 171 -6.55 -21.84 -4.00
CA LEU A 171 -5.44 -21.47 -4.88
C LEU A 171 -5.03 -22.60 -5.84
N GLU A 172 -5.70 -23.75 -5.78
CA GLU A 172 -5.36 -24.94 -6.56
C GLU A 172 -3.91 -25.42 -6.33
N VAL A 173 -3.43 -25.27 -5.09
CA VAL A 173 -2.09 -25.71 -4.66
C VAL A 173 -2.22 -26.93 -3.75
N ALA A 174 -1.32 -27.91 -3.91
CA ALA A 174 -1.23 -29.06 -3.01
C ALA A 174 -1.05 -28.61 -1.55
N ILE A 175 -1.81 -29.19 -0.63
CA ILE A 175 -1.77 -28.83 0.80
C ILE A 175 -0.36 -28.96 1.37
N ASP A 176 0.35 -30.05 1.06
CA ASP A 176 1.72 -30.29 1.54
C ASP A 176 2.69 -29.20 1.08
N LYS A 177 2.50 -28.67 -0.13
CA LYS A 177 3.30 -27.55 -0.63
C LYS A 177 2.99 -26.27 0.16
N TYR A 178 1.71 -25.98 0.38
CA TYR A 178 1.30 -24.78 1.11
C TYR A 178 1.73 -24.81 2.58
N GLN A 179 1.68 -25.98 3.23
CA GLN A 179 2.20 -26.20 4.57
C GLN A 179 3.72 -26.05 4.60
N ARG A 180 4.42 -26.65 3.65
CA ARG A 180 5.88 -26.51 3.52
C ARG A 180 6.33 -25.07 3.42
N GLU A 181 5.63 -24.24 2.65
CA GLU A 181 5.91 -22.80 2.55
C GLU A 181 5.83 -22.09 3.93
N ILE A 182 4.89 -22.49 4.79
CA ILE A 182 4.80 -21.99 6.18
C ILE A 182 5.99 -22.52 7.00
N PHE A 183 6.28 -23.81 6.94
CA PHE A 183 7.39 -24.42 7.68
C PHE A 183 8.75 -23.82 7.31
N GLU A 184 9.03 -23.61 6.03
CA GLU A 184 10.27 -22.98 5.57
C GLU A 184 10.39 -21.54 6.10
N SER A 185 9.27 -20.84 6.27
CA SER A 185 9.25 -19.51 6.91
C SER A 185 9.56 -19.59 8.41
N ILE A 186 9.03 -20.61 9.10
CA ILE A 186 9.33 -20.86 10.52
C ILE A 186 10.80 -21.22 10.71
N GLU A 187 11.37 -22.04 9.83
CA GLU A 187 12.79 -22.40 9.87
C GLU A 187 13.69 -21.19 9.69
N PHE A 188 13.37 -20.28 8.76
CA PHE A 188 14.11 -19.01 8.67
C PHE A 188 14.04 -18.19 9.98
N LEU A 189 12.88 -18.12 10.62
CA LEU A 189 12.74 -17.42 11.91
C LEU A 189 13.55 -18.10 13.02
N LYS A 190 13.67 -19.43 13.00
CA LYS A 190 14.56 -20.20 13.90
C LYS A 190 16.01 -19.84 13.64
N GLU A 191 16.44 -19.75 12.39
CA GLU A 191 17.79 -19.30 12.04
C GLU A 191 18.09 -17.89 12.58
N LEU A 192 17.16 -16.94 12.41
CA LEU A 192 17.31 -15.60 12.98
C LEU A 192 17.43 -15.62 14.51
N LYS A 193 16.60 -16.43 15.17
CA LYS A 193 16.65 -16.62 16.62
C LYS A 193 18.01 -17.18 17.06
N ASN A 194 18.53 -18.18 16.35
CA ASN A 194 19.84 -18.79 16.61
C ASN A 194 21.01 -17.81 16.37
N LYS A 195 20.85 -16.86 15.45
CA LYS A 195 21.76 -15.72 15.24
C LYS A 195 21.65 -14.64 16.35
N GLY A 196 20.87 -14.88 17.40
CA GLY A 196 20.71 -13.99 18.54
C GLY A 196 19.70 -12.86 18.34
N LYS A 197 18.90 -12.88 17.26
CA LYS A 197 17.87 -11.86 17.03
C LYS A 197 16.68 -12.06 17.98
N SER A 198 16.05 -10.95 18.38
CA SER A 198 14.84 -10.99 19.21
C SER A 198 13.61 -11.34 18.35
N VAL A 199 13.37 -12.65 18.15
CA VAL A 199 12.23 -13.15 17.38
C VAL A 199 11.14 -13.71 18.30
N ALA A 200 9.89 -13.33 18.03
CA ALA A 200 8.67 -13.88 18.58
C ALA A 200 7.74 -14.31 17.44
N LEU A 201 7.21 -15.53 17.51
CA LEU A 201 6.31 -16.10 16.51
C LEU A 201 5.02 -16.55 17.20
N LYS A 202 3.88 -16.20 16.60
CA LYS A 202 2.57 -16.75 16.94
C LYS A 202 1.91 -17.34 15.70
N LEU A 203 1.08 -18.35 15.90
CA LEU A 203 0.28 -18.93 14.82
C LEU A 203 -1.20 -18.62 15.02
N TYR A 204 -1.88 -18.13 13.98
CA TYR A 204 -3.32 -17.88 14.01
C TYR A 204 -4.07 -18.89 13.14
N SER A 205 -5.34 -19.15 13.48
CA SER A 205 -6.15 -20.17 12.80
C SER A 205 -7.34 -19.57 12.05
N GLN A 206 -7.58 -18.27 12.17
CA GLN A 206 -8.67 -17.58 11.49
C GLN A 206 -8.34 -17.37 10.00
N ARG A 207 -9.38 -17.08 9.22
CA ARG A 207 -9.22 -16.83 7.78
C ARG A 207 -8.27 -15.65 7.55
N PRO A 208 -7.21 -15.80 6.73
CA PRO A 208 -6.32 -14.70 6.43
C PRO A 208 -7.05 -13.66 5.57
N ILE A 209 -7.07 -12.41 6.03
CA ILE A 209 -7.67 -11.27 5.31
C ILE A 209 -6.58 -10.30 4.87
N TRP A 210 -5.66 -9.96 5.78
CA TRP A 210 -4.63 -8.96 5.55
C TRP A 210 -3.24 -9.57 5.57
N LYS A 211 -2.37 -9.07 4.69
CA LYS A 211 -0.92 -9.18 4.82
C LYS A 211 -0.40 -7.80 5.21
N MET A 212 0.18 -7.70 6.40
CA MET A 212 0.73 -6.42 6.91
C MET A 212 2.17 -6.61 7.31
N ILE A 213 3.04 -5.67 6.93
CA ILE A 213 4.39 -5.51 7.49
C ILE A 213 4.44 -4.10 8.07
N ILE A 214 4.72 -4.00 9.35
CA ILE A 214 4.74 -2.76 10.12
C ILE A 214 6.19 -2.51 10.53
N LEU A 215 6.69 -1.33 10.15
CA LEU A 215 8.06 -0.87 10.29
C LEU A 215 8.00 0.51 10.95
N ASP A 216 8.02 0.55 12.29
CA ASP A 216 7.86 1.75 13.10
C ASP A 216 6.63 2.61 12.73
N ASP A 217 6.80 3.62 11.87
CA ASP A 217 5.76 4.53 11.39
C ASP A 217 5.26 4.23 9.97
N PHE A 218 5.71 3.13 9.36
CA PHE A 218 5.31 2.70 8.03
C PHE A 218 4.59 1.35 8.05
N LEU A 219 3.48 1.25 7.31
CA LEU A 219 2.69 0.04 7.16
C LEU A 219 2.58 -0.33 5.69
N TRP A 220 3.10 -1.51 5.37
CA TRP A 220 2.94 -2.19 4.09
C TRP A 220 1.71 -3.10 4.13
N LEU A 221 0.70 -2.81 3.32
CA LEU A 221 -0.57 -3.54 3.32
C LEU A 221 -0.83 -4.20 1.97
N GLN A 222 -1.23 -5.46 2.03
CA GLN A 222 -1.94 -6.17 0.97
C GLN A 222 -3.11 -6.96 1.60
N TYR A 223 -3.98 -7.51 0.77
CA TYR A 223 -5.08 -8.36 1.22
C TYR A 223 -5.03 -9.72 0.53
N TYR A 224 -5.65 -10.71 1.15
CA TYR A 224 -5.78 -12.06 0.60
C TYR A 224 -7.10 -12.20 -0.15
N ASP A 225 -7.04 -12.19 -1.49
CA ASP A 225 -8.20 -12.56 -2.30
C ASP A 225 -8.48 -14.08 -2.18
N PRO A 226 -9.74 -14.52 -2.26
CA PRO A 226 -10.08 -15.94 -2.22
C PRO A 226 -9.56 -16.73 -3.42
N ARG A 227 -9.43 -16.09 -4.58
CA ARG A 227 -9.13 -16.74 -5.88
C ARG A 227 -7.70 -16.55 -6.34
N PHE A 228 -7.01 -15.54 -5.80
CA PHE A 228 -5.69 -15.14 -6.27
C PHE A 228 -4.65 -15.16 -5.17
N HIS A 229 -3.44 -15.52 -5.56
CA HIS A 229 -2.27 -15.41 -4.70
C HIS A 229 -2.00 -13.93 -4.33
N VAL A 230 -1.55 -13.67 -3.10
CA VAL A 230 -1.36 -12.30 -2.56
C VAL A 230 -0.38 -11.47 -3.38
N GLU A 231 0.56 -12.11 -4.07
CA GLU A 231 1.48 -11.43 -4.98
C GLU A 231 0.78 -10.70 -6.14
N ARG A 232 -0.46 -11.07 -6.49
CA ARG A 232 -1.22 -10.35 -7.52
C ARG A 232 -1.98 -9.14 -6.97
N MET A 233 -2.07 -9.03 -5.65
CA MET A 233 -2.87 -8.00 -4.99
C MET A 233 -2.06 -6.70 -4.91
N PRO A 234 -2.71 -5.53 -5.10
CA PRO A 234 -2.03 -4.26 -5.00
C PRO A 234 -1.42 -4.05 -3.61
N VAL A 235 -0.36 -3.26 -3.59
CA VAL A 235 0.32 -2.84 -2.36
C VAL A 235 -0.13 -1.44 -2.02
N TYR A 236 -0.42 -1.24 -0.73
CA TYR A 236 -0.66 0.07 -0.14
C TYR A 236 0.43 0.33 0.91
N GLY A 237 1.10 1.47 0.80
CA GLY A 237 2.05 1.94 1.81
C GLY A 237 1.42 3.11 2.56
N ILE A 238 1.34 2.97 3.88
CA ILE A 238 0.67 3.93 4.76
C ILE A 238 1.67 4.43 5.78
N ASN A 239 1.89 5.74 5.82
CA ASN A 239 2.69 6.37 6.88
C ASN A 239 1.76 6.78 8.02
N ARG A 240 2.23 6.56 9.24
CA ARG A 240 1.60 7.07 10.45
C ARG A 240 1.75 8.59 10.50
N LYS A 241 0.66 9.30 10.74
CA LYS A 241 0.67 10.74 10.91
C LYS A 241 0.53 11.11 12.37
N LYS A 242 1.28 12.14 12.80
CA LYS A 242 1.27 12.64 14.18
C LYS A 242 -0.07 13.26 14.59
N ASP A 243 -0.85 13.72 13.62
CA ASP A 243 -2.16 14.36 13.83
C ASP A 243 -3.31 13.36 14.01
N GLY A 244 -3.04 12.05 13.94
CA GLY A 244 -4.04 10.98 14.08
C GLY A 244 -4.98 10.80 12.88
N SER A 245 -4.88 11.66 11.85
CA SER A 245 -5.64 11.52 10.60
C SER A 245 -4.95 10.52 9.66
N ASN A 246 -5.01 9.24 10.01
CA ASN A 246 -4.39 8.20 9.20
C ASN A 246 -5.11 6.86 9.31
N LEU A 247 -4.92 6.01 8.30
CA LEU A 247 -5.38 4.61 8.31
C LEU A 247 -4.40 3.66 9.04
N PHE A 248 -3.20 4.14 9.39
CA PHE A 248 -2.19 3.33 10.06
C PHE A 248 -2.69 2.84 11.42
N ASP A 249 -3.14 3.74 12.29
CA ASP A 249 -3.55 3.42 13.66
C ASP A 249 -4.67 2.36 13.70
N PRO A 250 -5.81 2.50 12.99
CA PRO A 250 -6.85 1.48 13.01
C PRO A 250 -6.41 0.14 12.39
N LEU A 251 -5.55 0.13 11.37
CA LEU A 251 -4.99 -1.11 10.81
C LEU A 251 -3.99 -1.77 11.78
N TYR A 252 -3.23 -0.96 12.50
CA TYR A 252 -2.32 -1.42 13.52
C TYR A 252 -3.06 -2.07 14.71
N GLU A 253 -4.22 -1.53 15.09
CA GLU A 253 -5.11 -2.19 16.07
C GLU A 253 -5.55 -3.58 15.61
N VAL A 254 -5.78 -3.80 14.31
CA VAL A 254 -6.08 -5.14 13.78
C VAL A 254 -4.92 -6.09 14.03
N PHE A 255 -3.68 -5.66 13.78
CA PHE A 255 -2.50 -6.48 14.10
C PHE A 255 -2.43 -6.77 15.60
N LYS A 256 -2.50 -5.74 16.46
CA LYS A 256 -2.41 -5.90 17.92
C LYS A 256 -3.49 -6.82 18.47
N LYS A 257 -4.72 -6.71 18.00
CA LYS A 257 -5.82 -7.60 18.41
C LYS A 257 -5.53 -9.05 18.06
N ASN A 258 -4.97 -9.32 16.88
CA ASN A 258 -4.59 -10.68 16.50
C ASN A 258 -3.36 -11.17 17.30
N TRP A 259 -2.39 -10.30 17.54
CA TRP A 259 -1.20 -10.63 18.32
C TRP A 259 -1.53 -10.98 19.78
N ASN A 260 -2.43 -10.21 20.39
CA ASN A 260 -2.86 -10.37 21.78
C ASN A 260 -4.04 -11.36 21.93
N HIS A 261 -4.46 -12.03 20.85
CA HIS A 261 -5.58 -12.96 20.93
C HIS A 261 -5.18 -14.22 21.71
N ASP A 262 -5.94 -14.56 22.76
CA ASP A 262 -5.61 -15.65 23.69
C ASP A 262 -5.67 -17.05 23.05
N TYR A 263 -6.25 -17.18 21.86
CA TYR A 263 -6.29 -18.44 21.12
C TYR A 263 -5.11 -18.66 20.17
N ASN A 264 -4.25 -17.66 19.97
CA ASN A 264 -3.12 -17.77 19.05
C ASN A 264 -1.89 -18.28 19.82
N PRO A 265 -1.49 -19.56 19.65
CA PRO A 265 -0.33 -20.11 20.35
C PRO A 265 0.96 -19.37 19.98
N THR A 266 1.82 -19.21 20.99
CA THR A 266 3.20 -18.74 20.81
C THR A 266 4.08 -19.93 20.47
N TYR A 267 4.94 -19.78 19.49
CA TYR A 267 5.91 -20.79 19.14
C TYR A 267 7.17 -20.65 20.00
N ASP A 268 7.48 -21.71 20.75
CA ASP A 268 8.68 -21.85 21.56
C ASP A 268 9.81 -22.43 20.72
N PHE A 269 10.71 -21.55 20.29
CA PHE A 269 11.85 -21.90 19.44
C PHE A 269 12.81 -22.92 20.08
N ALA A 270 12.88 -22.99 21.42
CA ALA A 270 13.79 -23.90 22.10
C ALA A 270 13.23 -25.33 22.18
N ALA A 271 11.92 -25.45 22.39
CA ALA A 271 11.24 -26.73 22.50
C ALA A 271 10.66 -27.25 21.16
N ASP A 272 10.60 -26.41 20.13
CA ASP A 272 9.91 -26.69 18.85
C ASP A 272 8.42 -26.98 19.06
N GLU A 273 7.80 -26.23 19.97
CA GLU A 273 6.43 -26.46 20.45
C GLU A 273 5.57 -25.19 20.37
N LEU A 274 4.27 -25.40 20.18
CA LEU A 274 3.24 -24.40 20.36
C LEU A 274 2.81 -24.35 21.82
N VAL A 275 2.97 -23.18 22.43
CA VAL A 275 2.52 -22.87 23.79
C VAL A 275 1.21 -22.10 23.69
N PHE A 276 0.13 -22.75 24.09
CA PHE A 276 -1.17 -22.10 24.15
C PHE A 276 -1.26 -21.24 25.42
N PRO A 277 -1.82 -20.03 25.32
CA PRO A 277 -2.12 -19.21 26.50
C PRO A 277 -2.96 -20.00 27.51
N ARG A 278 -2.74 -19.75 28.81
CA ARG A 278 -3.51 -20.41 29.86
C ARG A 278 -5.00 -20.05 29.70
N GLY A 279 -5.87 -21.04 29.82
CA GLY A 279 -7.28 -20.80 30.11
C GLY A 279 -7.46 -20.10 31.47
N GLU A 280 -8.68 -19.65 31.78
CA GLU A 280 -8.97 -19.01 33.07
C GLU A 280 -8.48 -19.84 34.27
N ALA A 281 -7.97 -19.13 35.27
CA ALA A 281 -7.24 -19.57 36.47
C ALA A 281 -7.19 -21.08 36.80
N GLY A 282 -6.05 -21.72 36.54
CA GLY A 282 -5.66 -23.00 37.15
C GLY A 282 -5.10 -24.04 36.18
N GLU A 283 -5.34 -23.91 34.88
CA GLU A 283 -4.83 -24.85 33.88
C GLU A 283 -3.36 -24.59 33.53
N SER A 284 -2.56 -25.66 33.49
CA SER A 284 -1.22 -25.63 32.94
C SER A 284 -1.27 -25.25 31.45
N SER A 285 -0.29 -24.47 30.99
CA SER A 285 -0.18 -24.10 29.57
C SER A 285 -0.12 -25.37 28.71
N ARG A 286 -1.10 -25.57 27.83
CA ARG A 286 -1.10 -26.68 26.86
C ARG A 286 0.06 -26.48 25.90
N ARG A 287 0.89 -27.51 25.74
CA ARG A 287 2.00 -27.54 24.79
C ARG A 287 1.74 -28.61 23.75
N GLU A 288 2.00 -28.27 22.48
CA GLU A 288 1.85 -29.20 21.37
C GLU A 288 3.03 -29.11 20.44
N LYS A 289 3.53 -30.26 19.97
CA LYS A 289 4.54 -30.25 18.90
C LYS A 289 3.93 -29.73 17.62
N LEU A 290 4.62 -28.81 16.95
CA LEU A 290 4.25 -28.39 15.60
C LEU A 290 4.68 -29.48 14.62
N ARG A 291 3.81 -30.46 14.38
CA ARG A 291 4.08 -31.54 13.42
C ARG A 291 3.94 -31.01 12.00
N GLY A 292 4.96 -31.24 11.18
CA GLY A 292 4.94 -31.10 9.72
C GLY A 292 4.74 -32.41 8.99
#